data_AF-A0A1Z8MNG7-F1
#
_entry.id   AF-A0A1Z8MNG7-F1
#
_cell.length_a   1.000
_cell.length_b   1.000
_cell.length_c   1.000
_cell.angle_alpha   90.00
_cell.angle_beta   90.00
_cell.angle_gamma   90.00
#
_symmetry.space_group_name_H-M   'P 1'
#
loop_
_entity.id
_entity.type
_entity.pdbx_description
1 polymer ?
#
loop_
_entity_poly.entity_id
_entity_poly.type
_entity_poly.pdbx_seq_one_letter_code
_entity_poly.pdbx_strand_id
1 'polypeptide(L)'
;MQSVNAKPGFTSLFNGKDLTGWVGDPDLWKVEDSILVGRTTKNLSYNDFLRIEKEYANFAFTCETRLQGYNSGIQFRSLVQEDGHMAGLSSRYW
;
A
#
# COMPACT_ATOMS: atom_id res chain seq x y z
N MET A 1 14.27 -3.01 -19.00
CA MET A 1 12.91 -2.74 -18.48
C MET A 1 12.21 -4.08 -18.33
N GLN A 2 12.00 -4.56 -17.11
CA GLN A 2 11.17 -5.76 -16.90
C GLN A 2 9.71 -5.35 -17.09
N SER A 3 9.03 -6.00 -18.02
CA SER A 3 7.59 -5.88 -18.19
C SER A 3 6.89 -6.25 -16.88
N VAL A 4 5.95 -5.41 -16.43
CA VAL A 4 5.08 -5.63 -15.25
C VAL A 4 4.07 -6.75 -15.58
N ASN A 5 4.57 -7.95 -15.82
CA ASN A 5 3.72 -9.12 -15.99
C ASN A 5 3.67 -9.86 -14.67
N ALA A 6 2.45 -10.01 -14.14
CA ALA A 6 2.23 -10.83 -12.97
C ALA A 6 2.69 -12.26 -13.25
N LYS A 7 3.24 -12.92 -12.21
CA LYS A 7 3.59 -14.34 -12.28
C LYS A 7 2.34 -15.17 -12.66
N PRO A 8 2.47 -16.32 -13.34
CA PRO A 8 1.32 -17.18 -13.63
C PRO A 8 0.48 -17.44 -12.38
N GLY A 9 -0.84 -17.24 -12.48
CA GLY A 9 -1.77 -17.37 -11.36
C GLY A 9 -1.90 -16.13 -10.46
N PHE A 10 -1.14 -15.05 -10.72
CA PHE A 10 -1.27 -13.78 -10.00
C PHE A 10 -1.91 -12.70 -10.90
N THR A 11 -2.59 -11.77 -10.25
CA THR A 11 -3.05 -10.51 -10.88
C THR A 11 -2.20 -9.37 -10.31
N SER A 12 -1.68 -8.49 -11.18
CA SER A 12 -0.92 -7.33 -10.69
C SER A 12 -1.84 -6.35 -9.99
N LEU A 13 -1.48 -5.93 -8.77
CA LEU A 13 -2.18 -4.87 -8.05
C LEU A 13 -1.69 -3.47 -8.46
N PHE A 14 -0.47 -3.38 -9.00
CA PHE A 14 0.13 -2.14 -9.47
C PHE A 14 0.33 -2.19 -10.98
N ASN A 15 -0.10 -1.13 -11.68
CA ASN A 15 -0.07 -1.08 -13.13
C ASN A 15 1.28 -0.56 -13.70
N GLY A 16 2.22 -0.18 -12.83
CA GLY A 16 3.54 0.33 -13.22
C GLY A 16 3.55 1.78 -13.70
N LYS A 17 2.42 2.49 -13.63
CA LYS A 17 2.26 3.83 -14.24
C LYS A 17 1.71 4.85 -13.24
N ASP A 18 0.69 4.47 -12.48
CA ASP A 18 -0.02 5.36 -11.58
C ASP A 18 -0.67 4.57 -10.43
N LEU A 19 -1.41 5.28 -9.58
CA LEU A 19 -2.08 4.74 -8.41
C LEU A 19 -3.55 4.39 -8.67
N THR A 20 -3.96 4.14 -9.92
CA THR A 20 -5.33 3.72 -10.23
C THR A 20 -5.71 2.47 -9.42
N GLY A 21 -6.84 2.54 -8.70
CA GLY A 21 -7.31 1.49 -7.80
C GLY A 21 -6.70 1.53 -6.39
N TRP A 22 -5.88 2.54 -6.09
CA TRP A 22 -5.33 2.82 -4.77
C TRP A 22 -5.84 4.15 -4.21
N VAL A 23 -5.95 4.22 -2.89
CA VAL A 23 -6.38 5.40 -2.13
C VAL A 23 -5.31 5.72 -1.10
N GLY A 24 -4.85 6.97 -1.08
CA GLY A 24 -3.87 7.48 -0.11
C GLY A 24 -3.56 8.95 -0.36
N ASP A 25 -2.80 9.54 0.54
CA ASP A 25 -2.39 10.94 0.44
C ASP A 25 -1.38 11.15 -0.72
N PRO A 26 -1.69 11.98 -1.75
CA PRO A 26 -0.78 12.25 -2.86
C PRO A 26 0.49 13.01 -2.46
N ASP A 27 0.53 13.63 -1.28
CA ASP A 27 1.76 14.23 -0.74
C ASP A 27 2.74 13.17 -0.24
N LEU A 28 2.26 11.96 0.10
CA LEU A 28 3.05 10.85 0.61
C LEU A 28 3.33 9.77 -0.43
N TRP A 29 2.41 9.54 -1.36
CA TRP A 29 2.45 8.41 -2.28
C TRP A 29 2.51 8.83 -3.74
N LYS A 30 3.53 8.35 -4.45
CA LYS A 30 3.77 8.68 -5.87
C LYS A 30 4.25 7.46 -6.64
N VAL A 31 4.20 7.58 -7.96
CA VAL A 31 4.90 6.66 -8.87
C VAL A 31 6.11 7.39 -9.45
N GLU A 32 7.30 6.83 -9.22
CA GLU A 32 8.58 7.34 -9.71
C GLU A 32 9.28 6.20 -10.44
N ASP A 33 9.67 6.39 -11.70
CA ASP A 33 10.36 5.37 -12.52
C ASP A 33 9.66 4.00 -12.53
N SER A 34 8.33 4.00 -12.65
CA SER A 34 7.48 2.81 -12.60
C SER A 34 7.56 2.03 -11.27
N ILE A 35 7.92 2.71 -10.18
CA ILE A 35 7.97 2.18 -8.82
C ILE A 35 6.97 2.96 -7.97
N LEU A 36 6.18 2.23 -7.17
CA LEU A 36 5.34 2.82 -6.14
C LEU A 36 6.24 3.26 -4.97
N VAL A 37 6.28 4.55 -4.70
CA VAL A 37 7.13 5.17 -3.68
C VAL A 37 6.28 5.85 -2.61
N GLY A 38 6.46 5.42 -1.36
CA GLY A 38 5.99 6.14 -0.18
C GLY A 38 7.13 6.97 0.41
N ARG A 39 6.91 8.26 0.64
CA ARG A 39 7.91 9.17 1.20
C ARG A 39 7.31 10.16 2.19
N THR A 40 7.73 10.04 3.43
CA THR A 40 7.42 11.02 4.49
C THR A 40 8.41 12.18 4.43
N THR A 41 7.95 13.37 4.05
CA THR A 41 8.78 14.59 3.94
C THR A 41 8.62 15.55 5.12
N LYS A 42 7.63 15.31 5.98
CA LYS A 42 7.30 16.08 7.18
C LYS A 42 6.97 15.12 8.31
N ASN A 43 7.04 15.58 9.56
CA ASN A 43 6.59 14.77 10.68
C ASN A 43 5.08 14.49 10.54
N LEU A 44 4.72 13.20 10.63
CA LEU A 44 3.34 12.77 10.67
C LEU A 44 2.91 12.64 12.13
N SER A 45 1.71 13.12 12.46
CA SER A 45 1.11 12.93 13.79
C SER A 45 0.56 11.51 14.00
N TYR A 46 0.42 10.73 12.93
CA TYR A 46 -0.05 9.34 12.91
C TYR A 46 0.54 8.58 11.71
N ASN A 47 0.37 7.26 11.67
CA ASN A 47 0.81 6.46 10.53
C ASN A 47 -0.22 6.52 9.39
N ASP A 48 0.21 6.92 8.20
CA ASP A 48 -0.62 6.93 6.99
C ASP A 48 -0.28 5.74 6.06
N PHE A 49 -1.25 5.31 5.25
CA PHE A 49 -1.15 4.11 4.42
C PHE A 49 -1.76 4.33 3.04
N LEU A 50 -1.10 3.78 2.02
CA LEU A 50 -1.73 3.55 0.72
C LEU A 50 -2.50 2.23 0.76
N ARG A 51 -3.80 2.28 0.46
CA ARG A 51 -4.68 1.10 0.45
C ARG A 51 -5.25 0.84 -0.92
N ILE A 52 -5.53 -0.42 -1.23
CA ILE A 52 -6.29 -0.81 -2.42
C ILE A 52 -7.79 -0.58 -2.18
N GLU A 53 -8.54 -0.17 -3.20
CA GLU A 53 -10.00 0.01 -3.12
C GLU A 53 -10.74 -1.32 -2.99
N LYS A 54 -10.22 -2.36 -3.66
CA LYS A 54 -10.83 -3.67 -3.71
C LYS A 54 -10.51 -4.50 -2.47
N GLU A 55 -11.53 -5.14 -1.93
CA GLU A 55 -11.38 -6.09 -0.83
C GLU A 55 -11.02 -7.50 -1.33
N TYR A 56 -10.20 -8.20 -0.54
CA TYR A 56 -9.77 -9.57 -0.81
C TYR A 56 -9.92 -10.43 0.46
N ALA A 57 -10.59 -11.58 0.32
CA ALA A 57 -10.79 -12.50 1.43
C ALA A 57 -9.61 -13.48 1.59
N ASN A 58 -9.44 -14.40 0.65
CA ASN A 58 -8.35 -15.38 0.64
C ASN A 58 -7.44 -15.08 -0.55
N PHE A 59 -6.14 -14.93 -0.30
CA PHE A 59 -5.18 -14.57 -1.34
C PHE A 59 -3.77 -15.07 -1.00
N ALA A 60 -2.97 -15.24 -2.05
CA ALA A 60 -1.51 -15.23 -1.94
C ALA A 60 -1.02 -13.86 -2.43
N PHE A 61 -0.18 -13.21 -1.65
CA PHE A 61 0.37 -11.88 -1.97
C PHE A 61 1.88 -11.96 -2.08
N THR A 62 2.43 -11.26 -3.08
CA THR A 62 3.86 -11.13 -3.28
C THR A 62 4.16 -9.72 -3.78
N CYS A 63 5.21 -9.12 -3.24
CA CYS A 63 5.79 -7.87 -3.73
C CYS A 63 7.27 -7.85 -3.41
N GLU A 64 8.00 -6.98 -4.09
CA GLU A 64 9.36 -6.62 -3.72
C GLU A 64 9.32 -5.25 -3.06
N THR A 65 10.07 -5.08 -1.96
CA THR A 65 10.12 -3.82 -1.23
C THR A 65 11.56 -3.40 -1.02
N ARG A 66 11.77 -2.09 -0.94
CA ARG A 66 13.03 -1.49 -0.52
C ARG A 66 12.72 -0.40 0.49
N LEU A 67 13.20 -0.56 1.72
CA LEU A 67 13.06 0.44 2.76
C LEU A 67 14.34 1.28 2.84
N GLN A 68 14.16 2.60 2.91
CA GLN A 68 15.20 3.53 3.32
C GLN A 68 14.66 4.33 4.51
N GLY A 69 15.40 4.38 5.61
CA GLY A 69 14.96 4.98 6.87
C GLY A 69 14.50 3.93 7.88
N TYR A 70 13.43 4.22 8.62
CA TYR A 70 13.13 3.53 9.87
C TYR A 70 12.03 2.47 9.76
N ASN A 71 10.83 2.85 9.32
CA ASN A 71 9.64 2.02 9.46
C ASN A 71 8.79 2.03 8.19
N SER A 72 8.32 0.85 7.81
CA SER A 72 7.30 0.61 6.81
C SER A 72 6.66 -0.74 7.11
N GLY A 73 5.53 -1.04 6.46
CA GLY A 73 4.85 -2.31 6.66
C GLY A 73 3.75 -2.53 5.64
N ILE A 74 3.36 -3.79 5.50
CA ILE A 74 2.22 -4.19 4.69
C ILE A 74 1.19 -4.76 5.66
N GLN A 75 0.00 -4.17 5.65
CA GLN A 75 -1.11 -4.67 6.44
C GLN A 75 -2.16 -5.31 5.55
N PHE A 76 -2.84 -6.32 6.09
CA PHE A 76 -3.98 -6.97 5.46
C PHE A 76 -5.11 -7.06 6.46
N ARG A 77 -6.35 -7.05 5.96
CA ARG A 77 -7.58 -7.04 6.79
C ARG A 77 -7.61 -5.86 7.77
N SER A 78 -7.01 -4.73 7.39
CA SER A 78 -7.13 -3.47 8.11
C SER A 78 -8.53 -2.89 7.95
N LEU A 79 -8.92 -2.06 8.91
CA LEU A 79 -10.17 -1.33 8.92
C LEU A 79 -9.88 0.13 8.62
N VAL A 80 -10.64 0.70 7.70
CA VAL A 80 -10.70 2.15 7.52
C VAL A 80 -11.63 2.70 8.60
N GLN A 81 -11.12 3.56 9.47
CA GLN A 81 -11.89 4.29 10.48
C GLN A 81 -12.63 5.47 9.83
N GLU A 82 -13.59 6.06 10.54
CA GLU A 82 -14.42 7.16 10.02
C GLU A 82 -13.59 8.39 9.63
N ASP A 83 -12.47 8.62 10.32
CA ASP A 83 -11.49 9.68 10.05
C ASP A 83 -10.48 9.33 8.95
N GLY A 84 -10.61 8.15 8.33
CA GLY A 84 -9.71 7.65 7.30
C GLY A 84 -8.45 6.96 7.84
N HIS A 85 -8.24 6.92 9.17
CA HIS A 85 -7.14 6.17 9.75
C HIS A 85 -7.29 4.67 9.56
N MET A 86 -6.16 3.97 9.53
CA MET A 86 -6.12 2.53 9.33
C MET A 86 -5.80 1.82 10.63
N ALA A 87 -6.71 0.96 11.07
CA ALA A 87 -6.51 0.10 12.23
C ALA A 87 -6.24 -1.35 11.79
N GLY A 88 -5.20 -1.97 12.34
CA GLY A 88 -4.91 -3.37 12.08
C GLY A 88 -5.96 -4.30 12.69
N LEU A 89 -6.06 -5.54 12.21
CA LEU A 89 -7.07 -6.51 12.67
C LEU A 89 -7.09 -6.71 14.21
N SER A 90 -5.94 -6.57 14.87
CA SER A 90 -5.85 -6.70 16.32
C SER A 90 -6.67 -5.64 17.07
N SER A 91 -6.93 -4.46 16.49
CA SER A 91 -7.65 -3.37 17.16
C SER A 91 -9.13 -3.66 17.43
N ARG A 92 -9.67 -4.80 16.97
CA ARG A 92 -11.05 -5.23 17.27
C ARG A 92 -11.19 -6.03 18.57
N TYR A 93 -10.08 -6.43 19.20
CA TYR A 93 -10.10 -7.43 20.27
C TYR A 93 -9.49 -6.95 21.59
N TRP A 94 -9.26 -5.64 21.72
CA TRP A 94 -8.82 -4.96 22.96
C TRP A 94 -9.62 -3.66 23.09
#